data_AF-A0A0F3H2L1-F1
#
_entry.id   AF-A0A0F3H2L1-F1
#
_cell.length_a   1.000
_cell.length_b   1.000
_cell.length_c   1.000
_cell.angle_alpha   90.00
_cell.angle_beta   90.00
_cell.angle_gamma   90.00
#
_symmetry.space_group_name_H-M   'P 1'
#
loop_
_entity.id
_entity.type
_entity.pdbx_description
1 polymer ?
#
loop_
_entity_poly.entity_id
_entity_poly.type
_entity_poly.pdbx_seq_one_letter_code
_entity_poly.pdbx_strand_id
1 'polypeptide(L)'
;MPQRKYNICYMGKYGNRPREDKATLTEPRCPFCQELFDRPYTISTNLGFFTGGKCICGAVYVFDASNKNMGEAFMDALTYACAENWDLAMSLEPNKDYQERSVTYSSLSHSVSSKRTDLSVREKAGNMIFIRLEKEQLDKSKVEIV
;
A
#
# COMPACT_ATOMS: atom_id res chain seq x y z
N MET A 1 7.32 -35.24 -64.24
CA MET A 1 7.15 -34.85 -62.82
C MET A 1 6.41 -33.52 -62.76
N PRO A 2 5.12 -33.47 -62.41
CA PRO A 2 4.40 -32.21 -62.21
C PRO A 2 4.22 -31.91 -60.71
N GLN A 3 4.55 -30.68 -60.30
CA GLN A 3 4.41 -30.23 -58.92
C GLN A 3 2.92 -30.07 -58.55
N ARG A 4 2.49 -30.80 -57.50
CA ARG A 4 1.15 -30.72 -56.94
C ARG A 4 0.98 -29.40 -56.19
N LYS A 5 0.07 -28.57 -56.69
CA LYS A 5 -0.52 -27.43 -55.97
C LYS A 5 -1.28 -27.98 -54.75
N TYR A 6 -0.87 -27.58 -53.55
CA TYR A 6 -1.69 -27.78 -52.36
C TYR A 6 -2.32 -26.45 -51.98
N ASN A 7 -3.65 -26.46 -52.01
CA ASN A 7 -4.53 -25.38 -51.59
C ASN A 7 -4.29 -25.07 -50.11
N ILE A 8 -3.96 -23.82 -49.81
CA ILE A 8 -3.93 -23.28 -48.46
C ILE A 8 -5.37 -23.27 -47.95
N CYS A 9 -5.63 -24.17 -47.00
CA CYS A 9 -6.91 -24.28 -46.32
C CYS A 9 -7.05 -23.09 -45.36
N TYR A 10 -7.92 -22.14 -45.69
CA TYR A 10 -8.37 -21.10 -44.77
C TYR A 10 -9.13 -21.75 -43.61
N MET A 11 -8.54 -21.79 -42.42
CA MET A 11 -9.23 -22.18 -41.19
C MET A 11 -9.16 -21.06 -40.16
N GLY A 12 -10.35 -20.57 -39.80
CA GLY A 12 -10.72 -20.36 -38.39
C GLY A 12 -10.25 -19.07 -37.73
N LYS A 13 -11.05 -18.01 -37.88
CA LYS A 13 -11.09 -16.89 -36.94
C LYS A 13 -11.61 -17.36 -35.58
N TYR A 14 -10.74 -17.83 -34.70
CA TYR A 14 -11.10 -18.07 -33.30
C TYR A 14 -10.22 -17.23 -32.38
N GLY A 15 -10.79 -16.10 -31.95
CA GLY A 15 -10.59 -15.52 -30.62
C GLY A 15 -9.14 -15.30 -30.17
N ASN A 16 -8.45 -14.32 -30.75
CA ASN A 16 -7.47 -13.55 -29.98
C ASN A 16 -8.23 -12.77 -28.91
N ARG A 17 -8.63 -13.42 -27.82
CA ARG A 17 -8.69 -12.71 -26.55
C ARG A 17 -7.22 -12.55 -26.16
N PRO A 18 -6.67 -11.32 -26.11
CA PRO A 18 -5.43 -11.14 -25.39
C PRO A 18 -5.66 -11.81 -24.04
N ARG A 19 -4.79 -12.77 -23.71
CA ARG A 19 -4.76 -13.37 -22.39
C ARG A 19 -4.43 -12.19 -21.50
N GLU A 20 -5.43 -11.51 -20.94
CA GLU A 20 -5.21 -10.35 -20.07
C GLU A 20 -4.16 -10.78 -19.07
N ASP A 21 -2.98 -10.20 -19.24
CA ASP A 21 -1.81 -10.51 -18.45
C ASP A 21 -2.22 -10.23 -17.02
N LYS A 22 -2.45 -11.31 -16.29
CA LYS A 22 -3.17 -11.31 -15.04
C LYS A 22 -2.34 -10.52 -14.05
N ALA A 23 -2.94 -9.45 -13.55
CA ALA A 23 -2.44 -8.50 -12.58
C ALA A 23 -1.51 -7.42 -13.17
N THR A 24 -2.08 -6.24 -13.38
CA THR A 24 -1.36 -4.96 -13.37
C THR A 24 -0.79 -4.74 -11.96
N LEU A 25 0.19 -5.58 -11.57
CA LEU A 25 1.00 -5.43 -10.37
C LEU A 25 1.75 -4.12 -10.55
N THR A 26 1.19 -3.07 -9.97
CA THR A 26 1.77 -1.73 -10.06
C THR A 26 2.83 -1.64 -8.98
N GLU A 27 3.96 -1.02 -9.32
CA GLU A 27 5.08 -0.81 -8.41
C GLU A 27 4.58 -0.22 -7.07
N PRO A 28 5.21 -0.60 -5.94
CA PRO A 28 4.80 -0.16 -4.60
C PRO A 28 5.13 1.31 -4.41
N ARG A 29 4.24 2.19 -4.89
CA ARG A 29 4.41 3.64 -4.84
C ARG A 29 3.59 4.24 -3.71
N CYS A 30 4.20 5.20 -3.02
CA CYS A 30 3.55 5.98 -1.99
C CYS A 30 2.44 6.85 -2.62
N PRO A 31 1.22 6.90 -2.06
CA PRO A 31 0.14 7.71 -2.62
C PRO A 31 0.38 9.22 -2.45
N PHE A 32 1.36 9.65 -1.64
CA PHE A 32 1.67 11.07 -1.40
C PHE A 32 2.77 11.62 -2.30
N CYS A 33 3.90 10.91 -2.44
CA CYS A 33 5.05 11.36 -3.23
C CYS A 33 5.32 10.50 -4.47
N GLN A 34 4.58 9.41 -4.68
CA GLN A 34 4.75 8.45 -5.78
C GLN A 34 6.10 7.72 -5.81
N GLU A 35 6.89 7.86 -4.75
CA GLU A 35 8.16 7.16 -4.60
C GLU A 35 7.97 5.73 -4.13
N LEU A 36 8.94 4.88 -4.47
CA LEU A 36 8.95 3.49 -4.04
C LEU A 36 9.13 3.41 -2.53
N PHE A 37 8.28 2.63 -1.86
CA PHE A 37 8.41 2.37 -0.43
C PHE A 37 8.92 0.95 -0.18
N ASP A 38 9.69 0.79 0.91
CA ASP A 38 10.27 -0.50 1.28
C ASP A 38 9.23 -1.46 1.84
N ARG A 39 9.54 -2.76 1.79
CA ARG A 39 8.70 -3.80 2.38
C ARG A 39 8.39 -3.47 3.85
N PRO A 40 7.10 -3.53 4.25
CA PRO A 40 6.73 -3.26 5.63
C PRO A 40 7.37 -4.30 6.54
N TYR A 41 7.86 -3.83 7.68
CA TYR A 41 8.49 -4.65 8.72
C TYR A 41 7.82 -4.40 10.07
N THR A 42 8.07 -5.27 11.03
CA THR A 42 7.51 -5.10 12.37
C THR A 42 8.25 -3.99 13.11
N ILE A 43 7.54 -2.92 13.45
CA ILE A 43 8.02 -1.80 14.25
C ILE A 43 7.43 -1.98 15.66
N SER A 44 8.30 -2.00 16.67
CA SER A 44 7.91 -1.94 18.08
C SER A 44 7.82 -0.49 18.53
N THR A 45 6.69 -0.09 19.11
CA THR A 45 6.48 1.21 19.76
C THR A 45 6.31 1.01 21.26
N ASN A 46 6.26 2.09 22.04
CA ASN A 46 6.00 2.02 23.48
C ASN A 46 4.64 1.40 23.84
N LEU A 47 3.66 1.46 22.94
CA LEU A 47 2.29 0.99 23.18
C LEU A 47 2.03 -0.41 22.62
N GLY A 48 2.84 -0.88 21.66
CA GLY A 48 2.59 -2.13 20.97
C GLY A 48 3.58 -2.45 19.86
N PHE A 49 3.11 -3.20 18.87
CA PHE A 49 3.87 -3.52 17.68
C PHE A 49 2.94 -3.56 16.47
N PHE A 50 3.38 -2.94 15.38
CA PHE A 50 2.63 -2.95 14.13
C PHE A 50 3.54 -3.27 12.96
N THR A 51 2.95 -3.73 11.85
CA THR A 51 3.70 -3.98 10.62
C THR A 51 3.57 -2.76 9.72
N GLY A 52 4.68 -2.09 9.43
CA GLY A 52 4.66 -0.80 8.75
C GLY A 52 6.04 -0.28 8.35
N GLY A 53 6.11 1.02 8.11
CA GLY A 53 7.34 1.70 7.70
C GLY A 53 7.14 3.19 7.54
N LYS A 54 8.22 3.88 7.16
CA LYS A 54 8.22 5.33 6.89
C LYS A 54 8.74 5.57 5.48
N CYS A 55 7.99 6.34 4.71
CA CYS A 55 8.39 6.79 3.39
C CYS A 55 9.32 8.01 3.51
N ILE A 56 10.18 8.23 2.51
CA ILE A 56 11.08 9.38 2.42
C ILE A 56 10.37 10.74 2.46
N CYS A 57 9.09 10.80 2.06
CA CYS A 57 8.30 12.02 2.15
C CYS A 57 7.80 12.36 3.57
N GLY A 58 8.07 11.49 4.54
CA GLY A 58 7.60 11.61 5.93
C GLY A 58 6.26 10.93 6.21
N ALA A 59 5.61 10.34 5.21
CA ALA A 59 4.41 9.54 5.43
C ALA A 59 4.75 8.22 6.14
N VAL A 60 3.99 7.85 7.15
CA VAL A 60 4.07 6.54 7.83
C VAL A 60 3.03 5.63 7.22
N TYR A 61 3.36 4.36 6.98
CA TYR A 61 2.43 3.39 6.44
C TYR A 61 2.30 2.16 7.33
N VAL A 62 1.10 1.60 7.32
CA VAL A 62 0.69 0.43 8.12
C VAL A 62 0.08 -0.60 7.22
N PHE A 63 0.44 -1.85 7.45
CA PHE A 63 -0.12 -3.02 6.77
C PHE A 63 -0.62 -4.05 7.79
N ASP A 64 -1.88 -4.45 7.66
CA ASP A 64 -2.42 -5.62 8.36
C ASP A 64 -2.87 -6.68 7.35
N ALA A 65 -2.23 -7.85 7.40
CA ALA A 65 -2.61 -8.99 6.57
C ALA A 65 -3.94 -9.62 7.01
N SER A 66 -4.33 -9.47 8.28
CA SER A 66 -5.55 -10.07 8.83
C SER A 66 -6.78 -9.17 8.65
N ASN A 67 -6.58 -7.87 8.42
CA ASN A 67 -7.62 -6.81 8.44
C ASN A 67 -8.45 -6.77 9.74
N LYS A 68 -7.96 -7.36 10.83
CA LYS A 68 -8.66 -7.42 12.12
C LYS A 68 -8.09 -6.42 13.11
N ASN A 69 -6.82 -6.07 12.95
CA ASN A 69 -6.09 -5.21 13.87
C ASN A 69 -5.78 -3.86 13.23
N MET A 70 -6.47 -3.51 12.14
CA MET A 70 -6.16 -2.29 11.39
C MET A 70 -6.39 -1.02 12.21
N GLY A 71 -7.40 -0.99 13.08
CA GLY A 71 -7.67 0.17 13.95
C GLY A 71 -6.58 0.40 14.97
N GLU A 72 -6.12 -0.67 15.64
CA GLU A 72 -5.01 -0.63 16.60
C GLU A 72 -3.70 -0.25 15.91
N ALA A 73 -3.37 -0.93 14.81
CA ALA A 73 -2.16 -0.66 14.03
C ALA A 73 -2.15 0.77 13.45
N PHE A 74 -3.31 1.32 13.11
CA PHE A 74 -3.45 2.71 12.67
C PHE A 74 -3.12 3.70 13.80
N MET A 75 -3.66 3.47 15.00
CA MET A 75 -3.38 4.32 16.15
C MET A 75 -1.89 4.27 16.53
N ASP A 76 -1.30 3.08 16.55
CA ASP A 76 0.14 2.91 16.81
C ASP A 76 1.00 3.69 15.81
N ALA A 77 0.63 3.68 14.54
CA ALA A 77 1.34 4.41 13.52
C ALA A 77 1.11 5.92 13.56
N LEU A 78 -0.06 6.37 13.98
CA LEU A 78 -0.33 7.79 14.22
C LEU A 78 0.52 8.30 15.38
N THR A 79 0.59 7.55 16.47
CA THR A 79 1.48 7.82 17.60
C THR A 79 2.95 7.79 17.18
N TYR A 80 3.36 6.82 16.37
CA TYR A 80 4.71 6.77 15.80
C TYR A 80 5.02 7.98 14.90
N ALA A 81 4.06 8.44 14.09
CA ALA A 81 4.20 9.65 13.29
C ALA A 81 4.36 10.90 14.18
N CYS A 82 3.73 10.91 15.35
CA CYS A 82 3.82 11.95 16.37
C CYS A 82 5.01 11.79 17.33
N ALA A 83 6.05 11.05 16.94
CA ALA A 83 7.23 10.80 17.78
C ALA A 83 6.90 10.15 19.14
N GLU A 84 5.98 9.19 19.13
CA GLU A 84 5.49 8.45 20.31
C GLU A 84 4.69 9.29 21.32
N ASN A 85 4.27 10.49 20.92
CA ASN A 85 3.38 11.32 21.71
C ASN A 85 1.92 10.86 21.52
N TRP A 86 1.40 10.15 22.52
CA TRP A 86 0.04 9.61 22.51
C TRP A 86 -1.04 10.70 22.66
N ASP A 87 -0.81 11.66 23.55
CA ASP A 87 -1.73 12.76 23.81
C ASP A 87 -1.90 13.62 22.56
N LEU A 88 -0.80 13.95 21.87
CA LEU A 88 -0.85 14.65 20.60
C LEU A 88 -1.61 13.84 19.56
N ALA A 89 -1.28 12.56 19.36
CA ALA A 89 -1.92 11.72 18.37
C ALA A 89 -3.45 11.63 18.55
N MET A 90 -3.92 11.54 19.80
CA MET A 90 -5.36 11.49 20.11
C MET A 90 -6.07 12.84 19.91
N SER A 91 -5.32 13.94 19.92
CA SER A 91 -5.84 15.30 19.68
C SER A 91 -5.96 15.67 18.19
N LEU A 92 -5.37 14.88 17.28
CA LEU A 92 -5.34 15.21 15.86
C LEU A 92 -6.67 14.90 15.16
N GLU A 93 -7.12 15.82 14.31
CA GLU A 93 -8.31 15.64 13.49
C GLU A 93 -7.97 15.16 12.07
N PRO A 94 -8.67 14.12 11.56
CA PRO A 94 -8.49 13.64 10.19
C PRO A 94 -8.88 14.74 9.19
N ASN A 95 -8.12 14.86 8.10
CA ASN A 95 -8.25 15.87 7.05
C ASN A 95 -7.92 17.32 7.45
N LYS A 96 -7.52 17.55 8.70
CA LYS A 96 -7.07 18.86 9.17
C LYS A 96 -5.62 18.81 9.63
N ASP A 97 -5.32 17.86 10.52
CA ASP A 97 -4.01 17.73 11.15
C ASP A 97 -3.16 16.63 10.49
N TYR A 98 -3.82 15.63 9.92
CA TYR A 98 -3.20 14.59 9.12
C TYR A 98 -4.09 14.17 7.96
N GLN A 99 -3.46 13.62 6.93
CA GLN A 99 -4.12 13.00 5.79
C GLN A 99 -3.89 11.50 5.83
N GLU A 100 -4.96 10.74 5.61
CA GLU A 100 -4.89 9.29 5.44
C GLU A 100 -5.23 8.88 4.01
N ARG A 101 -4.54 7.86 3.49
CA ARG A 101 -4.86 7.23 2.20
C ARG A 101 -4.74 5.72 2.33
N SER A 102 -5.79 5.01 1.95
CA SER A 102 -5.79 3.55 1.92
C SER A 102 -5.51 3.02 0.52
N VAL A 103 -4.70 1.97 0.44
CA VAL A 103 -4.39 1.23 -0.79
C VAL A 103 -4.44 -0.27 -0.51
N THR A 104 -4.62 -1.08 -1.55
CA THR A 104 -4.54 -2.54 -1.38
C THR A 104 -3.11 -2.99 -1.67
N TYR A 105 -2.46 -3.61 -0.69
CA TYR A 105 -1.08 -4.08 -0.81
C TYR A 105 -1.02 -5.60 -0.78
N SER A 106 -0.25 -6.18 -1.72
CA SER A 106 0.05 -7.61 -1.76
C SER A 106 1.44 -7.87 -1.16
N SER A 107 1.46 -8.57 -0.02
CA SER A 107 2.72 -8.90 0.68
C SER A 107 3.62 -9.89 -0.07
N LEU A 108 3.06 -10.73 -0.96
CA LEU A 108 3.83 -11.73 -1.72
C LEU A 108 4.60 -11.11 -2.88
N SER A 109 3.93 -10.27 -3.67
CA SER A 109 4.48 -9.64 -4.87
C SER A 109 5.12 -8.28 -4.60
N HIS A 110 4.97 -7.74 -3.38
CA HIS A 110 5.41 -6.39 -3.01
C HIS A 110 4.90 -5.34 -4.02
N SER A 111 3.59 -5.35 -4.23
CA SER A 111 2.90 -4.52 -5.21
C SER A 111 1.67 -3.86 -4.60
N VAL A 112 1.29 -2.71 -5.14
CA VAL A 112 0.06 -2.02 -4.75
C VAL A 112 -0.95 -2.10 -5.89
N SER A 113 -2.22 -2.31 -5.56
CA SER A 113 -3.33 -2.15 -6.49
C SER A 113 -4.30 -1.09 -6.00
N SER A 114 -4.77 -0.25 -6.92
CA SER A 114 -5.83 0.73 -6.67
C SER A 114 -7.22 0.09 -6.72
N LYS A 115 -7.33 -1.12 -7.28
CA LYS A 115 -8.59 -1.87 -7.43
C LYS A 115 -8.51 -3.17 -6.65
N ARG A 116 -9.53 -3.42 -5.80
CA ARG A 116 -9.70 -4.68 -5.04
C ARG A 116 -9.87 -5.91 -5.93
N THR A 117 -10.36 -5.73 -7.15
CA THR A 117 -10.69 -6.81 -8.11
C THR A 117 -9.49 -7.48 -8.76
N ASP A 118 -8.30 -6.88 -8.62
CA ASP A 118 -7.15 -7.22 -9.46
C ASP A 118 -6.17 -8.15 -8.73
N LEU A 119 -6.37 -8.36 -7.42
CA LEU A 119 -5.57 -9.25 -6.60
C LEU A 119 -6.32 -10.57 -6.40
N SER A 120 -5.64 -11.67 -6.68
CA SER A 120 -6.21 -13.00 -6.52
C SER A 120 -6.38 -13.32 -5.03
N VAL A 121 -7.40 -14.11 -4.66
CA VAL A 121 -7.64 -14.61 -3.27
C VAL A 121 -6.43 -15.37 -2.69
N ARG A 122 -5.47 -15.76 -3.54
CA ARG A 122 -4.21 -16.42 -3.15
C ARG A 122 -3.13 -15.46 -2.68
N GLU A 123 -3.23 -14.19 -3.04
CA GLU A 123 -2.33 -13.16 -2.54
C GLU A 123 -2.80 -12.76 -1.15
N LYS A 124 -1.88 -12.72 -0.17
CA LYS A 124 -2.13 -12.08 1.14
C LYS A 124 -2.26 -10.57 0.94
N ALA A 125 -3.32 -10.18 0.25
CA ALA A 125 -3.71 -8.83 -0.06
C ALA A 125 -4.43 -8.26 1.17
N GLY A 126 -3.84 -7.23 1.75
CA GLY A 126 -4.38 -6.53 2.91
C GLY A 126 -4.57 -5.06 2.59
N ASN A 127 -5.35 -4.38 3.42
CA ASN A 127 -5.41 -2.93 3.34
C ASN A 127 -4.11 -2.37 3.94
N MET A 128 -3.53 -1.40 3.25
CA MET A 128 -2.41 -0.61 3.73
C MET A 128 -2.86 0.84 3.84
N ILE A 129 -2.65 1.46 4.99
CA ILE A 129 -3.00 2.87 5.22
C ILE A 129 -1.71 3.68 5.30
N PHE A 130 -1.68 4.79 4.60
CA PHE A 130 -0.63 5.79 4.66
C PHE A 130 -1.15 7.00 5.43
N ILE A 131 -0.43 7.41 6.47
CA ILE A 131 -0.68 8.59 7.29
C ILE A 131 0.40 9.62 6.98
N ARG A 132 0.00 10.87 6.74
CA ARG A 132 0.91 12.00 6.59
C ARG A 132 0.46 13.14 7.48
N LEU A 133 1.33 13.55 8.41
CA LEU A 133 1.09 14.73 9.25
C LEU A 133 1.31 16.02 8.45
N GLU A 134 0.52 17.05 8.77
CA GLU A 134 0.80 18.41 8.32
C GLU A 134 1.99 18.99 9.08
N LYS A 135 2.70 19.94 8.44
CA LYS A 135 3.97 20.48 8.97
C LYS A 135 3.82 21.08 10.38
N GLU A 136 2.70 21.75 10.64
CA GLU A 136 2.44 22.41 11.92
C GLU A 136 2.38 21.43 13.10
N GLN A 137 1.89 20.22 12.87
CA GLN A 137 1.79 19.17 13.89
C GLN A 137 3.12 18.42 14.07
N LEU A 138 3.92 18.35 13.00
CA LEU A 138 5.28 17.79 13.05
C LEU A 138 6.23 18.66 13.90
N ASP A 139 5.98 19.96 13.99
CA ASP A 139 6.79 20.86 14.82
C ASP A 139 6.40 20.74 16.29
N LYS A 140 5.10 20.61 16.60
CA LYS A 140 4.63 20.37 17.97
C LYS A 140 5.17 19.07 18.57
N SER A 141 5.25 18.01 17.78
CA SER A 141 5.81 16.73 18.25
C SER A 141 7.30 16.80 18.60
N LYS A 142 8.05 17.78 18.09
CA LYS A 142 9.48 17.97 18.40
C LYS A 142 9.73 18.86 19.61
N VAL A 143 8.76 19.67 20.01
CA VAL A 143 8.93 20.70 21.05
C VAL A 143 8.88 20.12 22.47
N GLU A 144 8.28 18.95 22.68
CA GLU A 144 8.21 18.32 24.02
C GLU A 144 9.46 17.54 24.43
N ILE A 145 10.52 17.55 23.60
CA ILE A 145 11.84 17.02 23.96
C ILE A 145 12.78 18.20 24.27
N VAL A 146 12.49 18.98 25.33
CA VAL A 146 13.44 19.92 25.96
C VAL A 146 13.30 19.85 27.48
#